data_AF-A0A947UYW4-F1
#
_entry.id   AF-A0A947UYW4-F1
#
_cell.length_a   1.000
_cell.length_b   1.000
_cell.length_c   1.000
_cell.angle_alpha   90.00
_cell.angle_beta   90.00
_cell.angle_gamma   90.00
#
_symmetry.space_group_name_H-M   'P 1'
#
loop_
_entity.id
_entity.type
_entity.pdbx_description
1 polymer ?
#
loop_
_entity_poly.entity_id
_entity_poly.type
_entity_poly.pdbx_seq_one_letter_code
_entity_poly.pdbx_strand_id
1 'polypeptide(L)'
;TRRDVFNCDTRIDATQIVPASKLVSTITGYPVQPNKAIVGANAFAHESGIHQDGVLKHRETYEIMRAEDVGWHANRLSLGKLSGRNAFKTKLAELGIVLDSEEALNTAFARFKDLADKKREIFDEDLQALVSDEGYAGGHERYKLRSLKVCSETGEVPHAQLVFTDEGVEKKACGTGSGPVDATFKALESVVNSGADLLLYSVNNITSGTDAQGEVTVRLAQDGRVVNGQGADTDIVIASAKAYLHALNKLHSRRERAHPQV
;
A
#
# COMPACT_ATOMS: atom_id res chain seq x y z
N THR A 1 17.11 2.04 -26.56
CA THR A 1 16.76 3.19 -27.42
C THR A 1 16.47 2.70 -28.83
N ARG A 2 15.67 3.42 -29.64
CA ARG A 2 15.49 3.17 -31.08
C ARG A 2 16.78 3.55 -31.83
N ARG A 3 17.83 2.74 -31.66
CA ARG A 3 19.18 2.99 -32.21
C ARG A 3 19.19 3.05 -33.75
N ASP A 4 18.15 2.50 -34.36
CA ASP A 4 17.85 2.60 -35.79
C ASP A 4 17.43 4.00 -36.25
N VAL A 5 16.94 4.86 -35.33
CA VAL A 5 16.48 6.23 -35.63
C VAL A 5 17.29 7.29 -34.90
N PHE A 6 17.70 7.03 -33.66
CA PHE A 6 18.39 7.99 -32.81
C PHE A 6 19.82 7.52 -32.51
N ASN A 7 20.80 8.35 -32.83
CA ASN A 7 22.20 8.12 -32.49
C ASN A 7 22.48 8.53 -31.02
N CYS A 8 21.75 7.94 -30.08
CA CYS A 8 21.93 8.17 -28.65
C CYS A 8 21.74 6.89 -27.85
N ASP A 9 22.37 6.86 -26.68
CA ASP A 9 22.28 5.77 -25.73
C ASP A 9 21.95 6.29 -24.33
N THR A 10 21.43 5.40 -23.49
CA THR A 10 21.13 5.70 -22.08
C THR A 10 21.71 4.63 -21.18
N ARG A 11 22.04 5.01 -19.95
CA ARG A 11 22.46 4.09 -18.88
C ARG A 11 21.29 3.59 -18.03
N ILE A 12 20.05 3.91 -18.42
CA ILE A 12 18.84 3.45 -17.73
C ILE A 12 18.67 1.96 -17.96
N ASP A 13 18.57 1.20 -16.87
CA ASP A 13 18.06 -0.17 -16.90
C ASP A 13 16.55 -0.14 -17.04
N ALA A 14 16.07 -0.46 -18.25
CA ALA A 14 14.64 -0.42 -18.57
C ALA A 14 13.82 -1.41 -17.72
N THR A 15 14.44 -2.51 -17.27
CA THR A 15 13.77 -3.52 -16.44
C THR A 15 13.34 -2.98 -15.07
N GLN A 16 13.87 -1.83 -14.65
CA GLN A 16 13.54 -1.18 -13.39
C GLN A 16 12.44 -0.12 -13.51
N ILE A 17 11.90 0.14 -14.70
CA ILE A 17 10.90 1.20 -14.92
C ILE A 17 9.63 0.94 -14.10
N VAL A 18 9.05 -0.26 -14.18
CA VAL A 18 7.84 -0.62 -13.44
C VAL A 18 8.09 -0.67 -11.92
N PRO A 19 9.14 -1.35 -11.40
CA PRO A 19 9.48 -1.31 -9.98
C PRO A 19 9.69 0.11 -9.45
N ALA A 20 10.42 0.97 -10.16
CA ALA A 20 10.65 2.34 -9.75
C ALA A 20 9.35 3.15 -9.71
N SER A 21 8.46 2.98 -10.69
CA SER A 21 7.16 3.65 -10.69
C SER A 21 6.29 3.22 -9.50
N LYS A 22 6.31 1.93 -9.14
CA LYS A 22 5.59 1.41 -7.96
C LYS A 22 6.20 1.95 -6.66
N LEU A 23 7.53 2.00 -6.57
CA LEU A 23 8.23 2.57 -5.43
C LEU A 23 7.85 4.04 -5.22
N VAL A 24 7.88 4.84 -6.29
CA VAL A 24 7.46 6.24 -6.26
C VAL A 24 6.00 6.35 -5.84
N SER A 25 5.10 5.52 -6.39
CA SER A 25 3.68 5.49 -5.98
C SER A 25 3.52 5.23 -4.48
N THR A 26 4.26 4.27 -3.91
CA THR A 26 4.21 3.92 -2.48
C THR A 26 4.79 5.03 -1.59
N ILE A 27 5.93 5.61 -1.98
CA ILE A 27 6.57 6.70 -1.24
C ILE A 27 5.73 7.97 -1.31
N THR A 28 5.13 8.25 -2.45
CA THR A 28 4.38 9.49 -2.68
C THR A 28 2.89 9.36 -2.35
N GLY A 29 2.36 8.14 -2.16
CA GLY A 29 0.94 7.92 -1.92
C GLY A 29 0.05 8.23 -3.12
N TYR A 30 0.63 8.56 -4.29
CA TYR A 30 -0.12 8.82 -5.52
C TYR A 30 -0.16 7.54 -6.34
N PRO A 31 -1.34 6.93 -6.54
CA PRO A 31 -1.47 5.71 -7.31
C PRO A 31 -1.09 5.93 -8.78
N VAL A 32 -0.50 4.90 -9.40
CA VAL A 32 -0.29 4.88 -10.85
C VAL A 32 -1.64 4.69 -11.54
N GLN A 33 -1.97 5.58 -12.48
CA GLN A 33 -3.21 5.45 -13.25
C GLN A 33 -3.20 4.16 -14.08
N PRO A 34 -4.32 3.40 -14.16
CA PRO A 34 -4.35 2.13 -14.90
C PRO A 34 -3.94 2.24 -16.37
N ASN A 35 -4.25 3.37 -17.02
CA ASN A 35 -3.92 3.67 -18.42
C ASN A 35 -2.60 4.44 -18.59
N LYS A 36 -1.79 4.59 -17.54
CA LYS A 36 -0.49 5.24 -17.65
C LYS A 36 0.40 4.44 -18.59
N ALA A 37 0.98 5.10 -19.58
CA ALA A 37 1.89 4.48 -20.53
C ALA A 37 3.01 3.71 -19.81
N ILE A 38 3.30 2.49 -20.28
CA ILE A 38 4.35 1.58 -19.79
C ILE A 38 4.05 0.99 -18.39
N VAL A 39 3.66 1.80 -17.42
CA VAL A 39 3.62 1.41 -15.99
C VAL A 39 2.21 1.21 -15.43
N GLY A 40 1.18 1.58 -16.18
CA GLY A 40 -0.22 1.36 -15.78
C GLY A 40 -0.63 -0.10 -15.88
N ALA A 41 -1.52 -0.54 -15.00
CA ALA A 41 -2.02 -1.92 -14.95
C ALA A 41 -2.62 -2.41 -16.28
N ASN A 42 -3.13 -1.49 -17.12
CA ASN A 42 -3.74 -1.79 -18.41
C ASN A 42 -2.78 -1.57 -19.59
N ALA A 43 -1.51 -1.24 -19.35
CA ALA A 43 -0.56 -0.86 -20.42
C ALA A 43 -0.27 -2.00 -21.42
N PHE A 44 -0.42 -3.25 -21.00
CA PHE A 44 -0.23 -4.45 -21.82
C PHE A 44 -1.46 -5.37 -21.82
N ALA A 45 -2.63 -4.83 -21.44
CA ALA A 45 -3.87 -5.60 -21.38
C ALA A 45 -4.62 -5.55 -22.71
N HIS A 46 -5.13 -6.70 -23.17
CA HIS A 46 -5.90 -6.83 -24.41
C HIS A 46 -7.25 -7.51 -24.14
N GLU A 47 -8.34 -6.74 -24.18
CA GLU A 47 -9.68 -7.25 -23.87
C GLU A 47 -10.46 -7.70 -25.13
N SER A 48 -10.19 -7.12 -26.29
CA SER A 48 -10.91 -7.43 -27.52
C SER A 48 -10.42 -8.76 -28.13
N GLY A 49 -11.34 -9.63 -28.54
CA GLY A 49 -11.00 -10.93 -29.14
C GLY A 49 -10.15 -10.82 -30.42
N ILE A 50 -10.32 -9.75 -31.21
CA ILE A 50 -9.47 -9.49 -32.39
C ILE A 50 -8.05 -9.03 -31.99
N HIS A 51 -7.90 -8.37 -30.85
CA HIS A 51 -6.58 -7.97 -30.35
C HIS A 51 -5.87 -9.19 -29.75
N GLN A 52 -6.58 -10.05 -29.02
CA GLN A 52 -6.04 -11.30 -28.49
C GLN A 52 -5.55 -12.23 -29.61
N ASP A 53 -6.36 -12.44 -30.66
CA ASP A 53 -5.96 -13.23 -31.83
C ASP A 53 -4.72 -12.66 -32.53
N GLY A 54 -4.65 -11.33 -32.69
CA GLY A 54 -3.49 -10.67 -33.28
C GLY A 54 -2.23 -10.78 -32.41
N VAL A 55 -2.35 -10.63 -31.09
CA VAL A 55 -1.22 -10.77 -30.16
C VAL A 55 -0.70 -12.22 -30.14
N LEU A 56 -1.59 -13.21 -30.24
CA LEU A 56 -1.21 -14.63 -30.30
C LEU A 56 -0.48 -14.99 -31.59
N LYS A 57 -0.90 -14.43 -32.73
CA LYS A 57 -0.27 -14.67 -34.04
C LYS A 57 1.05 -13.91 -34.17
N HIS A 58 1.03 -12.62 -33.89
CA HIS A 58 2.16 -11.71 -33.98
C HIS A 58 2.03 -10.60 -32.94
N ARG A 59 2.66 -10.78 -31.78
CA ARG A 59 2.61 -9.86 -30.64
C ARG A 59 2.90 -8.40 -31.00
N GLU A 60 3.85 -8.16 -31.90
CA GLU A 60 4.23 -6.82 -32.40
C GLU A 60 3.10 -6.06 -33.11
N THR A 61 2.01 -6.73 -33.48
CA THR A 61 0.83 -6.10 -34.10
C THR A 61 0.19 -5.08 -33.17
N TYR A 62 0.21 -5.33 -31.86
CA TYR A 62 -0.42 -4.47 -30.85
C TYR A 62 0.54 -4.06 -29.72
N GLU A 63 1.69 -4.72 -29.58
CA GLU A 63 2.68 -4.40 -28.56
C GLU A 63 3.97 -3.87 -29.20
N ILE A 64 4.28 -2.59 -28.96
CA ILE A 64 5.53 -1.96 -29.43
C ILE A 64 6.78 -2.45 -28.68
N MET A 65 6.60 -3.05 -27.51
CA MET A 65 7.64 -3.59 -26.64
C MET A 65 7.07 -4.74 -25.83
N ARG A 66 7.91 -5.63 -25.32
CA ARG A 66 7.45 -6.67 -24.40
C ARG A 66 7.27 -6.07 -23.01
N ALA A 67 6.27 -6.57 -22.28
CA ALA A 67 6.04 -6.16 -20.91
C ALA A 67 7.30 -6.43 -20.05
N GLU A 68 7.98 -7.56 -20.29
CA GLU A 68 9.22 -7.96 -19.61
C GLU A 68 10.37 -6.96 -19.78
N ASP A 69 10.45 -6.28 -20.92
CA ASP A 69 11.55 -5.36 -21.23
C ASP A 69 11.52 -4.11 -20.33
N VAL A 70 10.37 -3.80 -19.73
CA VAL A 70 10.18 -2.64 -18.85
C VAL A 70 9.97 -3.01 -17.38
N GLY A 71 10.13 -4.29 -17.04
CA GLY A 71 9.99 -4.78 -15.67
C GLY A 71 8.61 -5.32 -15.30
N TRP A 72 7.72 -5.56 -16.26
CA TRP A 72 6.55 -6.41 -15.99
C TRP A 72 6.97 -7.87 -16.07
N HIS A 73 6.86 -8.61 -14.98
CA HIS A 73 7.22 -10.02 -14.99
C HIS A 73 6.18 -10.86 -15.76
N ALA A 74 6.57 -11.44 -16.90
CA ALA A 74 5.81 -12.51 -17.55
C ALA A 74 5.73 -13.70 -16.60
N ASN A 75 4.50 -14.06 -16.20
CA ASN A 75 4.23 -15.14 -15.25
C ASN A 75 4.95 -15.00 -13.90
N ARG A 76 4.35 -14.25 -12.98
CA ARG A 76 4.50 -14.59 -11.55
C ARG A 76 3.36 -15.54 -11.18
N LEU A 77 3.66 -16.55 -10.36
CA LEU A 77 2.71 -16.99 -9.35
C LEU A 77 2.30 -15.72 -8.57
N SER A 78 1.21 -15.09 -8.98
CA SER A 78 0.61 -13.99 -8.24
C SER A 78 0.20 -14.57 -6.89
N LEU A 79 0.81 -14.06 -5.82
CA LEU A 79 0.41 -14.48 -4.49
C LEU A 79 -0.86 -13.75 -4.10
N GLY A 80 -1.85 -14.50 -3.66
CA GLY A 80 -3.12 -13.98 -3.17
C GLY A 80 -3.69 -14.89 -2.07
N LYS A 81 -4.94 -14.61 -1.68
CA LYS A 81 -5.60 -15.30 -0.57
C LYS A 81 -5.56 -16.83 -0.66
N LEU A 82 -5.59 -17.39 -1.87
CA LEU A 82 -5.58 -18.83 -2.11
C LEU A 82 -4.18 -19.44 -2.18
N SER A 83 -3.13 -18.63 -2.24
CA SER A 83 -1.76 -19.14 -2.41
C SER A 83 -1.30 -19.91 -1.17
N GLY A 84 -0.78 -21.11 -1.39
CA GLY A 84 -0.30 -22.00 -0.33
C GLY A 84 1.10 -21.64 0.17
N ARG A 85 1.53 -22.28 1.26
CA ARG A 85 2.84 -22.07 1.92
C ARG A 85 4.01 -22.25 0.96
N ASN A 86 3.95 -23.26 0.09
CA ASN A 86 5.01 -23.52 -0.88
C ASN A 86 5.15 -22.40 -1.92
N ALA A 87 4.03 -21.89 -2.44
CA ALA A 87 4.04 -20.76 -3.36
C ALA A 87 4.66 -19.51 -2.71
N PHE A 88 4.30 -19.24 -1.45
CA PHE A 88 4.88 -18.15 -0.66
C PHE A 88 6.39 -18.31 -0.45
N LYS A 89 6.86 -19.51 -0.04
CA LYS A 89 8.28 -19.80 0.15
C LYS A 89 9.09 -19.61 -1.13
N THR A 90 8.62 -20.14 -2.26
CA THR A 90 9.28 -19.96 -3.57
C THR A 90 9.40 -18.49 -3.93
N LYS A 91 8.34 -17.72 -3.66
CA LYS A 91 8.33 -16.27 -3.93
C LYS A 91 9.35 -15.50 -3.12
N LEU A 92 9.50 -15.81 -1.83
CA LEU A 92 10.52 -15.19 -0.98
C LEU A 92 11.93 -15.50 -1.50
N ALA A 93 12.18 -16.75 -1.89
CA ALA A 93 13.48 -17.15 -2.46
C ALA A 93 13.80 -16.41 -3.77
N GLU A 94 12.82 -16.24 -4.66
CA GLU A 94 12.97 -15.43 -5.89
C GLU A 94 13.31 -13.97 -5.60
N LEU A 95 12.87 -13.44 -4.46
CA LEU A 95 13.17 -12.08 -3.99
C LEU A 95 14.51 -11.98 -3.25
N GLY A 96 15.28 -13.06 -3.18
CA GLY A 96 16.53 -13.12 -2.42
C GLY A 96 16.32 -13.11 -0.90
N ILE A 97 15.09 -13.39 -0.45
CA ILE A 97 14.72 -13.41 0.97
C ILE A 97 14.85 -14.86 1.48
N VAL A 98 15.80 -15.08 2.38
CA VAL A 98 16.00 -16.36 3.06
C VAL A 98 15.55 -16.20 4.51
N LEU A 99 14.68 -17.10 4.96
CA LEU A 99 14.22 -17.16 6.35
C LEU A 99 15.00 -18.26 7.07
N ASP A 100 15.50 -17.94 8.26
CA ASP A 100 16.44 -18.78 9.01
C ASP A 100 15.81 -20.04 9.62
N SER A 101 14.48 -20.10 9.74
CA SER A 101 13.77 -21.25 10.30
C SER A 101 12.39 -21.52 9.69
N GLU A 102 11.91 -22.76 9.86
CA GLU A 102 10.52 -23.16 9.56
C GLU A 102 9.50 -22.34 10.37
N GLU A 103 9.81 -21.98 11.62
CA GLU A 103 8.94 -21.15 12.45
C GLU A 103 8.84 -19.70 11.95
N ALA A 104 9.95 -19.13 11.49
CA ALA A 104 9.97 -17.80 10.86
C ALA A 104 9.13 -17.80 9.58
N LEU A 105 9.24 -18.85 8.77
CA LEU A 105 8.41 -19.04 7.58
C LEU A 105 6.92 -19.16 7.92
N ASN A 106 6.56 -19.93 8.95
CA ASN A 106 5.16 -20.07 9.35
C ASN A 106 4.57 -18.75 9.88
N THR A 107 5.36 -17.99 10.64
CA THR A 107 4.97 -16.67 11.14
C THR A 107 4.77 -15.68 10.00
N ALA A 108 5.73 -15.60 9.07
CA ALA A 108 5.61 -14.77 7.88
C ALA A 108 4.42 -15.19 7.01
N PHE A 109 4.16 -16.50 6.86
CA PHE A 109 3.04 -17.01 6.08
C PHE A 109 1.68 -16.64 6.68
N ALA A 110 1.54 -16.65 8.01
CA ALA A 110 0.32 -16.20 8.68
C ALA A 110 0.05 -14.71 8.40
N ARG A 111 1.08 -13.86 8.51
CA ARG A 111 0.96 -12.43 8.16
C ARG A 111 0.64 -12.22 6.69
N PHE A 112 1.18 -13.08 5.82
CA PHE A 112 0.90 -13.03 4.40
C PHE A 112 -0.58 -13.32 4.14
N LYS A 113 -1.19 -14.26 4.87
CA LYS A 113 -2.63 -14.50 4.80
C LYS A 113 -3.45 -13.31 5.26
N ASP A 114 -3.06 -12.67 6.36
CA ASP A 114 -3.73 -11.45 6.83
C ASP A 114 -3.62 -10.29 5.83
N LEU A 115 -2.48 -10.19 5.14
CA LEU A 115 -2.25 -9.20 4.09
C LEU A 115 -3.04 -9.53 2.83
N ALA A 116 -3.10 -10.82 2.46
CA ALA A 116 -3.80 -11.30 1.27
C ALA A 116 -5.32 -11.25 1.41
N ASP A 117 -5.82 -11.25 2.64
CA ASP A 117 -7.22 -10.98 2.95
C ASP A 117 -7.58 -9.49 2.75
N LYS A 118 -6.60 -8.59 2.81
CA LYS A 118 -6.79 -7.14 2.71
C LYS A 118 -6.39 -6.55 1.36
N LYS A 119 -5.58 -7.27 0.57
CA LYS A 119 -5.09 -6.83 -0.74
C LYS A 119 -5.44 -7.84 -1.81
N ARG A 120 -6.03 -7.34 -2.90
CA ARG A 120 -6.36 -8.13 -4.10
C ARG A 120 -5.11 -8.66 -4.80
N GLU A 121 -4.03 -7.89 -4.76
CA GLU A 121 -2.75 -8.25 -5.36
C GLU A 121 -1.64 -7.93 -4.34
N ILE A 122 -0.80 -8.93 -4.06
CA ILE A 122 0.37 -8.76 -3.20
C ILE A 122 1.59 -8.57 -4.09
N PHE A 123 2.26 -7.43 -3.91
CA PHE A 123 3.47 -7.11 -4.65
C PHE A 123 4.72 -7.61 -3.93
N ASP A 124 5.84 -7.55 -4.62
CA ASP A 124 7.11 -8.03 -4.08
C ASP A 124 7.58 -7.18 -2.90
N GLU A 125 7.30 -5.88 -2.96
CA GLU A 125 7.59 -4.92 -1.90
C GLU A 125 6.75 -5.21 -0.65
N ASP A 126 5.53 -5.72 -0.82
CA ASP A 126 4.69 -6.16 0.29
C ASP A 126 5.29 -7.38 0.99
N LEU A 127 5.87 -8.31 0.22
CA LEU A 127 6.56 -9.49 0.74
C LEU A 127 7.90 -9.12 1.39
N GLN A 128 8.65 -8.21 0.79
CA GLN A 128 9.87 -7.65 1.37
C GLN A 128 9.55 -6.92 2.67
N ALA A 129 8.50 -6.09 2.72
CA ALA A 129 8.07 -5.40 3.93
C ALA A 129 7.63 -6.39 5.02
N LEU A 130 6.94 -7.46 4.64
CA LEU A 130 6.47 -8.51 5.54
C LEU A 130 7.61 -9.34 6.15
N VAL A 131 8.73 -9.49 5.46
CA VAL A 131 9.89 -10.28 5.94
C VAL A 131 11.02 -9.42 6.51
N SER A 132 11.15 -8.16 6.08
CA SER A 132 11.99 -7.14 6.76
C SER A 132 11.49 -6.83 8.19
N ASP A 133 10.43 -7.53 8.59
CA ASP A 133 9.57 -7.37 9.73
C ASP A 133 9.88 -8.31 10.90
N GLU A 134 11.14 -8.75 10.99
CA GLU A 134 11.76 -9.02 12.29
C GLU A 134 11.67 -7.80 13.23
N GLY A 135 11.22 -6.63 12.73
CA GLY A 135 10.92 -5.43 13.51
C GLY A 135 9.45 -5.20 13.97
N TYR A 136 8.40 -5.80 13.40
CA TYR A 136 7.01 -5.59 13.88
C TYR A 136 6.40 -6.78 14.63
N ALA A 137 7.13 -7.89 14.74
CA ALA A 137 6.72 -9.01 15.58
C ALA A 137 6.76 -8.73 17.10
N GLY A 138 7.43 -7.65 17.51
CA GLY A 138 7.65 -7.32 18.92
C GLY A 138 7.75 -5.82 19.23
N GLY A 139 7.58 -4.95 18.24
CA GLY A 139 7.40 -3.53 18.50
C GLY A 139 5.99 -3.32 19.03
N HIS A 140 5.84 -2.95 20.29
CA HIS A 140 4.56 -2.48 20.85
C HIS A 140 3.90 -1.52 19.86
N GLU A 141 2.83 -1.97 19.18
CA GLU A 141 2.01 -1.10 18.35
C GLU A 141 1.35 -0.12 19.32
N ARG A 142 1.98 1.05 19.47
CA ARG A 142 1.62 2.03 20.48
C ARG A 142 0.15 2.37 20.34
N TYR A 143 -0.28 2.77 19.15
CA TYR A 143 -1.66 3.08 18.86
C TYR A 143 -2.37 1.98 18.08
N LYS A 144 -3.50 1.49 18.60
CA LYS A 144 -4.34 0.50 17.91
C LYS A 144 -5.83 0.79 18.08
N LEU A 145 -6.55 0.86 16.96
CA LEU A 145 -8.00 1.08 16.97
C LEU A 145 -8.74 -0.13 17.58
N ARG A 146 -9.69 0.13 18.48
CA ARG A 146 -10.58 -0.90 19.07
C ARG A 146 -12.01 -0.76 18.59
N SER A 147 -12.55 0.44 18.62
CA SER A 147 -13.89 0.72 18.12
C SER A 147 -14.01 2.15 17.60
N LEU A 148 -14.94 2.35 16.68
CA LEU A 148 -15.23 3.64 16.08
C LEU A 148 -16.75 3.73 15.89
N LYS A 149 -17.34 4.83 16.35
CA LYS A 149 -18.70 5.25 16.09
C LYS A 149 -18.65 6.64 15.51
N VAL A 150 -19.18 6.82 14.30
CA VAL A 150 -19.27 8.13 13.66
C VAL A 150 -20.71 8.37 13.25
N CYS A 151 -21.20 9.57 13.56
CA CYS A 151 -22.51 10.05 13.16
C CYS A 151 -22.29 11.23 12.21
N SER A 152 -22.89 11.18 11.03
CA SER A 152 -22.82 12.24 10.03
C SER A 152 -24.18 12.35 9.37
N GLU A 153 -24.76 13.55 9.41
CA GLU A 153 -26.07 13.85 8.87
C GLU A 153 -26.00 15.16 8.08
N THR A 154 -26.73 15.26 6.97
CA THR A 154 -26.74 16.48 6.15
C THR A 154 -27.33 17.63 6.95
N GLY A 155 -26.56 18.70 7.14
CA GLY A 155 -27.00 19.89 7.88
C GLY A 155 -26.58 19.92 9.35
N GLU A 156 -26.13 18.79 9.89
CA GLU A 156 -25.62 18.67 11.26
C GLU A 156 -24.08 18.57 11.26
N VAL A 157 -23.47 18.82 12.41
CA VAL A 157 -22.02 18.70 12.58
C VAL A 157 -21.64 17.22 12.82
N PRO A 158 -20.81 16.60 11.95
CA PRO A 158 -20.31 15.25 12.15
C PRO A 158 -19.62 15.06 13.51
N HIS A 159 -19.92 13.94 14.17
CA HIS A 159 -19.40 13.59 15.48
C HIS A 159 -18.76 12.19 15.45
N ALA A 160 -17.54 12.07 15.98
CA ALA A 160 -16.84 10.80 16.13
C ALA A 160 -16.61 10.48 17.60
N GLN A 161 -16.76 9.20 17.94
CA GLN A 161 -16.38 8.60 19.21
C GLN A 161 -15.59 7.34 18.91
N LEU A 162 -14.39 7.21 19.47
CA LEU A 162 -13.57 6.03 19.24
C LEU A 162 -12.86 5.58 20.51
N VAL A 163 -12.56 4.28 20.54
CA VAL A 163 -11.70 3.66 21.53
C VAL A 163 -10.48 3.14 20.81
N PHE A 164 -9.31 3.50 21.30
CA PHE A 164 -8.03 2.99 20.82
C PHE A 164 -7.15 2.67 22.03
N THR A 165 -6.12 1.85 21.85
CA THR A 165 -5.10 1.64 22.88
C THR A 165 -3.91 2.53 22.62
N ASP A 166 -3.35 3.14 23.66
CA ASP A 166 -2.02 3.75 23.69
C ASP A 166 -1.12 2.90 24.60
N GLU A 167 -0.12 2.24 24.04
CA GLU A 167 0.75 1.25 24.71
C GLU A 167 -0.04 0.15 25.45
N GLY A 168 -1.19 -0.25 24.87
CA GLY A 168 -2.07 -1.27 25.44
C GLY A 168 -3.11 -0.73 26.43
N VAL A 169 -3.03 0.54 26.86
CA VAL A 169 -4.02 1.18 27.72
C VAL A 169 -5.15 1.76 26.89
N GLU A 170 -6.40 1.38 27.17
CA GLU A 170 -7.56 1.92 26.46
C GLU A 170 -7.75 3.42 26.73
N LYS A 171 -7.99 4.15 25.64
CA LYS A 171 -8.27 5.58 25.61
C LYS A 171 -9.56 5.81 24.85
N LYS A 172 -10.40 6.71 25.38
CA LYS A 172 -11.63 7.16 24.73
C LYS A 172 -11.40 8.55 24.17
N ALA A 173 -11.77 8.72 22.92
CA ALA A 173 -11.60 9.96 22.17
C ALA A 173 -12.95 10.39 21.59
N CYS A 174 -13.22 11.68 21.60
CA CYS A 174 -14.35 12.26 20.91
C CYS A 174 -13.96 13.57 20.23
N GLY A 175 -14.68 13.90 19.16
CA GLY A 175 -14.40 15.09 18.37
C GLY A 175 -15.47 15.34 17.32
N THR A 176 -15.56 16.59 16.90
CA THR A 176 -16.42 17.04 15.81
C THR A 176 -15.56 17.54 14.66
N GLY A 177 -16.12 17.56 13.45
CA GLY A 177 -15.37 17.98 12.26
C GLY A 177 -16.28 18.39 11.12
N SER A 178 -15.68 18.81 10.01
CA SER A 178 -16.42 19.16 8.78
C SER A 178 -16.91 17.94 8.00
N GLY A 179 -16.50 16.74 8.42
CA GLY A 179 -16.85 15.45 7.82
C GLY A 179 -16.55 14.29 8.78
N PRO A 180 -17.02 13.07 8.50
CA PRO A 180 -16.82 11.91 9.36
C PRO A 180 -15.34 11.58 9.59
N VAL A 181 -14.52 11.74 8.55
CA VAL A 181 -13.07 11.53 8.61
C VAL A 181 -12.38 12.62 9.44
N ASP A 182 -12.71 13.89 9.19
CA ASP A 182 -12.16 15.02 9.95
C ASP A 182 -12.53 14.94 11.44
N ALA A 183 -13.79 14.59 11.76
CA ALA A 183 -14.24 14.37 13.13
C ALA A 183 -13.44 13.23 13.81
N THR A 184 -13.13 12.18 13.06
CA THR A 184 -12.33 11.03 13.54
C THR A 184 -10.89 11.43 13.82
N PHE A 185 -10.26 12.21 12.94
CA PHE A 185 -8.89 12.69 13.14
C PHE A 185 -8.80 13.68 14.31
N LYS A 186 -9.74 14.62 14.41
CA LYS A 186 -9.82 15.55 15.54
C LYS A 186 -10.09 14.84 16.86
N ALA A 187 -10.90 13.79 16.85
CA ALA A 187 -11.12 12.95 18.03
C ALA A 187 -9.84 12.24 18.46
N LEU A 188 -9.05 11.71 17.52
CA LEU A 188 -7.73 11.11 17.83
C LEU A 188 -6.77 12.16 18.41
N GLU A 189 -6.65 13.31 17.75
CA GLU A 189 -5.75 14.39 18.18
C GLU A 189 -6.15 15.04 19.51
N SER A 190 -7.44 15.01 19.91
CA SER A 190 -7.86 15.51 21.23
C SER A 190 -7.29 14.71 22.40
N VAL A 191 -6.83 13.48 22.15
CA VAL A 191 -6.20 12.61 23.15
C VAL A 191 -4.71 12.41 22.89
N VAL A 192 -4.33 12.16 21.64
CA VAL A 192 -2.94 11.90 21.26
C VAL A 192 -2.11 13.19 21.31
N ASN A 193 -2.70 14.32 20.90
CA ASN A 193 -2.05 15.63 20.81
C ASN A 193 -0.65 15.53 20.17
N SER A 194 -0.59 14.93 18.98
CA SER A 194 0.68 14.63 18.31
C SER A 194 1.36 15.89 17.80
N GLY A 195 0.60 16.94 17.47
CA GLY A 195 1.13 18.13 16.79
C GLY A 195 1.59 17.85 15.36
N ALA A 196 1.16 16.73 14.77
CA ALA A 196 1.50 16.37 13.40
C ALA A 196 0.57 17.06 12.39
N ASP A 197 1.15 17.56 11.31
CA ASP A 197 0.42 18.15 10.18
C ASP A 197 -0.02 17.07 9.19
N LEU A 198 -1.30 17.06 8.84
CA LEU A 198 -1.85 16.20 7.78
C LEU A 198 -1.53 16.80 6.40
N LEU A 199 -0.53 16.23 5.70
CA LEU A 199 -0.10 16.72 4.39
C LEU A 199 -0.88 16.10 3.23
N LEU A 200 -1.27 14.83 3.35
CA LEU A 200 -1.98 14.11 2.30
C LEU A 200 -2.98 13.14 2.89
N TYR A 201 -4.17 13.14 2.31
CA TYR A 201 -5.22 12.15 2.54
C TYR A 201 -5.67 11.65 1.16
N SER A 202 -5.54 10.34 0.93
CA SER A 202 -5.93 9.70 -0.33
C SER A 202 -6.70 8.43 -0.06
N VAL A 203 -7.81 8.26 -0.76
CA VAL A 203 -8.66 7.06 -0.72
C VAL A 203 -8.62 6.39 -2.09
N ASN A 204 -8.33 5.10 -2.11
CA ASN A 204 -8.30 4.27 -3.32
C ASN A 204 -9.21 3.06 -3.15
N ASN A 205 -9.79 2.57 -4.24
CA ASN A 205 -10.53 1.32 -4.25
C ASN A 205 -9.59 0.15 -4.55
N ILE A 206 -9.60 -0.89 -3.71
CA ILE A 206 -8.77 -2.09 -3.94
C ILE A 206 -9.54 -3.13 -4.77
N THR A 207 -10.84 -3.25 -4.53
CA THR A 207 -11.70 -4.27 -5.16
C THR A 207 -12.91 -3.64 -5.83
N SER A 208 -13.50 -4.39 -6.76
CA SER A 208 -14.71 -4.04 -7.48
C SER A 208 -15.92 -4.74 -6.86
N GLY A 209 -17.04 -4.04 -6.73
CA GLY A 209 -18.28 -4.58 -6.14
C GLY A 209 -18.77 -3.73 -4.97
N THR A 210 -19.92 -4.09 -4.39
CA THR A 210 -20.49 -3.40 -3.22
C THR A 210 -19.69 -3.65 -1.94
N ASP A 211 -18.89 -4.70 -1.91
CA ASP A 211 -18.00 -5.06 -0.79
C ASP A 211 -16.56 -4.57 -1.05
N ALA A 212 -16.42 -3.51 -1.84
CA ALA A 212 -15.12 -2.95 -2.19
C ALA A 212 -14.37 -2.49 -0.93
N GLN A 213 -13.17 -3.00 -0.72
CA GLN A 213 -12.31 -2.54 0.37
C GLN A 213 -11.68 -1.20 -0.02
N GLY A 214 -11.84 -0.21 0.85
CA GLY A 214 -11.19 1.08 0.72
C GLY A 214 -9.78 1.03 1.30
N GLU A 215 -8.78 1.45 0.52
CA GLU A 215 -7.44 1.74 1.02
C GLU A 215 -7.32 3.24 1.26
N VAL A 216 -6.83 3.60 2.42
CA VAL A 216 -6.57 4.99 2.79
C VAL A 216 -5.10 5.16 3.07
N THR A 217 -4.50 6.16 2.43
CA THR A 217 -3.15 6.64 2.72
C THR A 217 -3.22 8.00 3.40
N VAL A 218 -2.54 8.12 4.54
CA VAL A 218 -2.40 9.35 5.32
C VAL A 218 -0.92 9.72 5.39
N ARG A 219 -0.56 10.94 5.03
CA ARG A 219 0.79 11.48 5.24
C ARG A 219 0.78 12.47 6.37
N LEU A 220 1.59 12.21 7.38
CA LEU A 220 1.81 13.12 8.51
C LEU A 220 3.22 13.69 8.46
N ALA A 221 3.35 14.95 8.86
CA ALA A 221 4.61 15.62 9.09
C ALA A 221 4.71 16.09 10.54
N GLN A 222 5.85 15.85 11.17
CA GLN A 222 6.14 16.33 12.53
C GLN A 222 7.65 16.58 12.64
N ASP A 223 8.04 17.77 13.10
CA ASP A 223 9.45 18.16 13.32
C ASP A 223 10.37 17.85 12.12
N GLY A 224 9.89 18.12 10.89
CA GLY A 224 10.61 17.87 9.65
C GLY A 224 10.63 16.40 9.18
N ARG A 225 10.08 15.46 9.95
CA ARG A 225 9.90 14.07 9.54
C ARG A 225 8.55 13.88 8.87
N VAL A 226 8.57 13.28 7.67
CA VAL A 226 7.36 12.96 6.91
C VAL A 226 7.21 11.45 6.81
N VAL A 227 6.03 10.93 7.16
CA VAL A 227 5.73 9.49 7.08
C VAL A 227 4.37 9.25 6.43
N ASN A 228 4.26 8.11 5.74
CA ASN A 228 2.98 7.63 5.23
C ASN A 228 2.46 6.48 6.11
N GLY A 229 1.26 6.65 6.63
CA GLY A 229 0.42 5.59 7.17
C GLY A 229 -0.56 5.09 6.12
N GLN A 230 -0.95 3.84 6.27
CA GLN A 230 -1.86 3.10 5.39
C GLN A 230 -2.86 2.33 6.24
N GLY A 231 -4.11 2.31 5.81
CA GLY A 231 -5.19 1.57 6.44
C GLY A 231 -6.14 1.03 5.39
N ALA A 232 -6.66 -0.17 5.61
CA ALA A 232 -7.60 -0.80 4.70
C ALA A 232 -8.77 -1.38 5.49
N ASP A 233 -9.98 -1.13 5.00
CA ASP A 233 -11.24 -1.59 5.60
C ASP A 233 -12.37 -1.44 4.58
N THR A 234 -13.47 -2.18 4.76
CA THR A 234 -14.69 -1.98 3.93
C THR A 234 -15.35 -0.64 4.26
N ASP A 235 -15.19 -0.15 5.50
CA ASP A 235 -15.60 1.17 5.91
C ASP A 235 -14.43 2.18 5.75
N ILE A 236 -14.61 3.15 4.85
CA ILE A 236 -13.58 4.17 4.55
C ILE A 236 -13.20 5.00 5.79
N VAL A 237 -14.12 5.22 6.73
CA VAL A 237 -13.84 5.97 7.95
C VAL A 237 -12.99 5.14 8.92
N ILE A 238 -13.25 3.83 9.02
CA ILE A 238 -12.40 2.90 9.77
C ILE A 238 -11.02 2.78 9.12
N ALA A 239 -10.94 2.64 7.79
CA ALA A 239 -9.69 2.61 7.05
C ALA A 239 -8.88 3.90 7.29
N SER A 240 -9.56 5.06 7.31
CA SER A 240 -8.96 6.36 7.60
C SER A 240 -8.36 6.41 9.02
N ALA A 241 -9.11 5.97 10.04
CA ALA A 241 -8.61 5.91 11.42
C ALA A 241 -7.37 5.01 11.53
N LYS A 242 -7.41 3.82 10.91
CA LYS A 242 -6.28 2.89 10.88
C LYS A 242 -5.06 3.51 10.18
N ALA A 243 -5.25 4.18 9.05
CA ALA A 243 -4.17 4.85 8.32
C ALA A 243 -3.50 5.95 9.15
N TYR A 244 -4.30 6.74 9.86
CA TYR A 244 -3.80 7.82 10.72
C TYR A 244 -2.99 7.26 11.90
N LEU A 245 -3.52 6.26 12.63
CA LEU A 245 -2.81 5.61 13.72
C LEU A 245 -1.51 4.93 13.26
N HIS A 246 -1.52 4.32 12.08
CA HIS A 246 -0.33 3.74 11.48
C HIS A 246 0.73 4.81 11.16
N ALA A 247 0.33 6.00 10.69
CA ALA A 247 1.26 7.12 10.50
C ALA A 247 1.83 7.60 11.84
N LEU A 248 1.00 7.74 12.89
CA LEU A 248 1.45 8.13 14.23
C LEU A 248 2.44 7.12 14.85
N ASN A 249 2.19 5.82 14.66
CA ASN A 249 3.11 4.77 15.08
C ASN A 249 4.47 4.91 14.39
N LYS A 250 4.48 5.25 13.09
CA LYS A 250 5.73 5.50 12.35
C LYS A 250 6.48 6.75 12.83
N LEU A 251 5.79 7.84 13.14
CA LEU A 251 6.41 9.04 13.71
C LEU A 251 7.09 8.73 15.06
N HIS A 252 6.42 7.95 15.91
CA HIS A 252 6.96 7.54 17.21
C HIS A 252 8.11 6.54 17.13
N SER A 253 8.15 5.71 16.09
CA SER A 253 9.27 4.79 15.89
C SER A 253 10.56 5.60 15.64
N ARG A 254 11.56 5.41 16.53
CA ARG A 254 12.91 6.02 16.43
C ARG A 254 13.76 5.41 15.32
N ARG A 255 13.19 5.21 14.12
CA ARG A 255 13.99 4.93 12.93
C ARG A 255 14.20 6.24 12.17
N GLU A 256 15.44 6.71 12.18
CA GLU A 256 15.95 7.60 11.15
C GLU A 256 15.74 6.90 9.82
N ARG A 257 14.77 7.36 9.03
CA ARG A 257 14.82 7.14 7.59
C ARG A 257 15.63 8.31 7.05
N ALA A 258 16.82 8.00 6.53
CA ALA A 258 17.61 8.97 5.80
C ALA A 258 16.71 9.64 4.75
N HIS A 259 16.81 10.96 4.70
CA HIS A 259 16.13 11.79 3.73
C HIS A 259 16.44 11.23 2.33
N PRO A 260 15.44 10.91 1.48
CA PRO A 260 15.70 10.32 0.16
C PRO A 260 16.35 11.31 -0.84
N GLN A 261 16.86 12.46 -0.36
CA GLN A 261 17.48 13.52 -1.14
C GLN A 261 18.85 13.97 -0.60
N VAL A 262 19.50 13.19 0.27
CA VAL A 262 20.90 13.43 0.67
C VAL A 262 21.75 12.21 0.31
#